data_AF-A0A816A0E2-F1
#
_entry.id   AF-A0A816A0E2-F1
#
_cell.length_a   1.000
_cell.length_b   1.000
_cell.length_c   1.000
_cell.angle_alpha   90.00
_cell.angle_beta   90.00
_cell.angle_gamma   90.00
#
_symmetry.space_group_name_H-M   'P 1'
#
loop_
_entity.id
_entity.type
_entity.pdbx_description
1 polymer ?
#
loop_
_entity_poly.entity_id
_entity_poly.type
_entity_poly.pdbx_seq_one_letter_code
_entity_poly.pdbx_strand_id
1 'polypeptide(L)'
;MTIHKPTYFNKINDTLLDNKFHVDDEYNIANNSSLLLEYKHRDLLIQYRQAGESYLLIEYGDSKSPVNLILRMRIHQLQEYLGLITDLTTMKTKPILNGLIDGATAIRSLLIRYDPIRLSQNTLVEYLQTVEKSLSFDDTINLPCRKISLPIAINDHWNKDAVKHYMETIRSKATYLPDNLKFIANNNGITGENDIDQVSNILLEAEWLVIGIGFYLGCPFAIPLNPKHRLSVPKYNPSRTYTPDGSCGLGGNYMAIYPIESPGGYQLFGRTIPTWSTFGTIGHPFTNGQPWLLNMFDIIQFQSVTEEELENLRRLAFAGKYQYQITECTLSLNHFKELNDSNDADLQAFKEKQHLAREDIYEKETQLLEEVDSDRHKNNFDQSSDGSQQLIPQSDDNQKTFYAIVGGVIQSIAVQIEDQVVSDRTILCTIQAMKTDITIKADCDGILNHIFIKLNQLINAGDPLFVIKFQR
;
A
#
# COMPACT_ATOMS: atom_id res chain seq x y z
N MET A 1 1.73 28.96 -28.07
CA MET A 1 2.31 28.52 -26.80
C MET A 1 3.07 27.23 -27.06
N THR A 2 4.39 27.32 -27.07
CA THR A 2 5.31 26.22 -27.38
C THR A 2 5.30 25.25 -26.20
N ILE A 3 4.68 24.09 -26.36
CA ILE A 3 4.70 23.02 -25.36
C ILE A 3 6.07 22.35 -25.46
N HIS A 4 6.90 22.47 -24.44
CA HIS A 4 8.17 21.75 -24.33
C HIS A 4 7.89 20.24 -24.42
N LYS A 5 8.52 19.56 -25.38
CA LYS A 5 8.59 18.10 -25.40
C LYS A 5 9.53 17.65 -24.27
N PRO A 6 9.11 16.76 -23.35
CA PRO A 6 10.07 15.93 -22.64
C PRO A 6 10.54 14.87 -23.64
N THR A 7 11.81 14.93 -24.03
CA THR A 7 12.49 13.89 -24.82
C THR A 7 13.74 13.50 -24.06
N TYR A 8 13.61 12.58 -23.10
CA TYR A 8 14.75 12.00 -22.39
C TYR A 8 15.44 10.91 -23.21
N PHE A 9 14.70 10.25 -24.10
CA PHE A 9 15.23 9.25 -25.04
C PHE A 9 15.21 9.82 -26.46
N ASN A 10 16.39 10.09 -27.04
CA ASN A 10 16.49 10.53 -28.42
C ASN A 10 16.31 9.35 -29.40
N LYS A 11 15.43 9.58 -30.40
CA LYS A 11 15.30 8.94 -31.74
C LYS A 11 15.16 7.42 -31.79
N ILE A 12 13.94 6.96 -32.11
CA ILE A 12 13.68 5.67 -32.77
C ILE A 12 13.24 5.99 -34.20
N ASN A 13 13.70 5.19 -35.17
CA ASN A 13 13.34 5.35 -36.58
C ASN A 13 11.84 5.04 -36.80
N ASP A 14 11.10 6.01 -37.34
CA ASP A 14 9.67 5.94 -37.67
C ASP A 14 9.29 4.90 -38.75
N THR A 15 10.22 4.04 -39.19
CA THR A 15 10.05 3.13 -40.35
C THR A 15 9.60 1.72 -40.00
N LEU A 16 9.16 1.45 -38.76
CA LEU A 16 8.82 0.09 -38.31
C LEU A 16 7.45 -0.45 -38.78
N LEU A 17 6.68 0.32 -39.55
CA LEU A 17 5.29 -0.05 -39.92
C LEU A 17 5.14 -1.03 -41.11
N ASP A 18 6.19 -1.32 -41.90
CA ASP A 18 6.01 -1.98 -43.21
C ASP A 18 6.69 -3.36 -43.40
N ASN A 19 7.19 -3.97 -42.32
CA ASN A 19 8.17 -5.04 -42.46
C ASN A 19 7.72 -6.36 -41.83
N LYS A 20 7.14 -7.25 -42.66
CA LYS A 20 6.85 -8.66 -42.34
C LYS A 20 8.16 -9.42 -42.19
N PHE A 21 8.56 -9.86 -41.00
CA PHE A 21 9.79 -10.63 -40.85
C PHE A 21 9.76 -11.80 -39.87
N HIS A 22 10.61 -12.76 -40.22
CA HIS A 22 10.76 -14.11 -39.67
C HIS A 22 11.26 -14.15 -38.22
N VAL A 23 10.88 -15.23 -37.54
CA VAL A 23 11.03 -15.46 -36.11
C VAL A 23 12.10 -16.52 -35.88
N ASP A 24 13.27 -16.14 -35.38
CA ASP A 24 14.33 -17.03 -34.87
C ASP A 24 14.65 -16.62 -33.42
N ASP A 25 13.94 -17.17 -32.44
CA ASP A 25 14.28 -17.14 -31.00
C ASP A 25 13.60 -18.34 -30.32
N GLU A 26 14.15 -18.89 -29.22
CA GLU A 26 13.52 -20.00 -28.49
C GLU A 26 12.32 -19.50 -27.66
N TYR A 27 11.12 -19.99 -28.01
CA TYR A 27 9.85 -19.64 -27.36
C TYR A 27 9.36 -20.77 -26.47
N ASN A 28 9.01 -20.45 -25.22
CA ASN A 28 8.26 -21.37 -24.37
C ASN A 28 6.81 -20.89 -24.27
N ILE A 29 5.92 -21.53 -25.03
CA ILE A 29 4.48 -21.28 -24.96
C ILE A 29 3.90 -22.20 -23.88
N ALA A 30 3.58 -21.64 -22.72
CA ALA A 30 3.05 -22.41 -21.60
C ALA A 30 1.54 -22.68 -21.78
N ASN A 31 1.19 -23.88 -22.23
CA ASN A 31 -0.19 -24.35 -22.27
C ASN A 31 -0.76 -24.47 -20.83
N ASN A 32 -1.79 -23.68 -20.51
CA ASN A 32 -2.51 -23.56 -19.21
C ASN A 32 -1.94 -22.64 -18.13
N SER A 33 -1.15 -21.62 -18.48
CA SER A 33 -0.72 -20.61 -17.50
C SER A 33 -1.17 -19.22 -17.90
N SER A 34 -1.30 -18.32 -16.92
CA SER A 34 -1.49 -16.89 -17.20
C SER A 34 -0.30 -16.27 -17.93
N LEU A 35 0.83 -16.98 -18.06
CA LEU A 35 1.99 -16.59 -18.85
C LEU A 35 1.74 -16.92 -20.33
N LEU A 36 1.63 -15.87 -21.14
CA LEU A 36 1.40 -15.95 -22.58
C LEU A 36 2.70 -16.15 -23.34
N LEU A 37 3.73 -15.45 -22.89
CA LEU A 37 5.04 -15.44 -23.52
C LEU A 37 6.09 -15.08 -22.47
N GLU A 38 7.18 -15.84 -22.47
CA GLU A 38 8.42 -15.50 -21.78
C GLU A 38 9.54 -15.50 -22.81
N TYR A 39 10.38 -14.47 -22.77
CA TYR A 39 11.58 -14.45 -23.58
C TYR A 39 12.68 -13.66 -22.88
N LYS A 40 13.92 -14.02 -23.22
CA LYS A 40 15.12 -13.37 -22.71
C LYS A 40 15.72 -12.52 -23.83
N HIS A 41 15.74 -11.21 -23.63
CA HIS A 41 16.39 -10.28 -24.55
C HIS A 41 17.66 -9.73 -23.90
N ARG A 42 18.83 -10.16 -24.39
CA ARG A 42 20.13 -9.90 -23.74
C ARG A 42 20.12 -10.46 -22.30
N ASP A 43 20.34 -9.60 -21.30
CA ASP A 43 20.30 -9.97 -19.88
C ASP A 43 18.94 -9.70 -19.22
N LEU A 44 17.93 -9.26 -19.99
CA LEU A 44 16.60 -8.94 -19.49
C LEU A 44 15.62 -10.09 -19.73
N LEU A 45 15.11 -10.67 -18.64
CA LEU A 45 13.94 -11.56 -18.68
C LEU A 45 12.67 -10.72 -18.78
N ILE A 46 11.81 -11.00 -19.76
CA ILE A 46 10.53 -10.32 -19.95
C ILE A 46 9.41 -11.35 -20.03
N GLN A 47 8.38 -11.16 -19.21
CA GLN A 47 7.23 -12.04 -19.11
C GLN A 47 5.95 -11.27 -19.45
N TYR A 48 5.18 -11.77 -20.42
CA TYR A 48 3.85 -11.26 -20.75
C TYR A 48 2.79 -12.18 -20.16
N ARG A 49 1.91 -11.62 -19.35
CA ARG A 49 0.87 -12.36 -18.65
C ARG A 49 -0.51 -11.80 -18.94
N GLN A 50 -1.47 -12.69 -19.13
CA GLN A 50 -2.88 -12.34 -19.15
C GLN A 50 -3.31 -11.83 -17.77
N ALA A 51 -3.96 -10.66 -17.73
CA ALA A 51 -4.37 -9.98 -16.51
C ALA A 51 -5.88 -9.63 -16.50
N GLY A 52 -6.71 -10.55 -16.99
CA GLY A 52 -8.14 -10.34 -17.23
C GLY A 52 -8.46 -10.19 -18.72
N GLU A 53 -9.69 -9.79 -19.05
CA GLU A 53 -10.20 -9.76 -20.44
C GLU A 53 -9.61 -8.62 -21.28
N SER A 54 -9.21 -7.51 -20.66
CA SER A 54 -8.80 -6.27 -21.33
C SER A 54 -7.45 -5.76 -20.85
N TYR A 55 -6.64 -6.63 -20.23
CA TYR A 55 -5.34 -6.25 -19.68
C TYR A 55 -4.24 -7.26 -19.99
N LEU A 56 -3.05 -6.71 -20.19
CA LEU A 56 -1.81 -7.44 -20.35
C LEU A 56 -0.81 -6.93 -19.30
N LEU A 57 -0.27 -7.83 -18.47
CA LEU A 57 0.78 -7.51 -17.51
C LEU A 57 2.13 -7.87 -18.11
N ILE A 58 3.04 -6.91 -18.14
CA ILE A 58 4.43 -7.10 -18.54
C ILE A 58 5.29 -7.05 -17.29
N GLU A 59 6.06 -8.10 -17.01
CA GLU A 59 7.01 -8.13 -15.90
C GLU A 59 8.44 -8.22 -16.42
N TYR A 60 9.34 -7.46 -15.78
CA TYR A 60 10.77 -7.47 -16.09
C TYR A 60 11.56 -8.10 -14.94
N GLY A 61 12.53 -8.94 -15.28
CA GLY A 61 13.40 -9.65 -14.35
C GLY A 61 12.75 -10.86 -13.66
N ASP A 62 13.57 -11.67 -12.99
CA ASP A 62 13.09 -12.78 -12.16
C ASP A 62 12.47 -12.23 -10.85
N SER A 63 11.46 -12.94 -10.36
CA SER A 63 10.87 -12.78 -9.03
C SER A 63 11.89 -12.74 -7.88
N LYS A 64 13.04 -13.41 -8.05
CA LYS A 64 14.13 -13.45 -7.06
C LYS A 64 15.17 -12.35 -7.24
N SER A 65 15.17 -11.65 -8.38
CA SER A 65 16.13 -10.57 -8.61
C SER A 65 15.73 -9.32 -7.81
N PRO A 66 16.67 -8.68 -7.11
CA PRO A 66 16.39 -7.40 -6.48
C PRO A 66 15.98 -6.40 -7.55
N VAL A 67 15.00 -5.56 -7.22
CA VAL A 67 14.58 -4.50 -8.13
C VAL A 67 15.74 -3.56 -8.36
N ASN A 68 16.10 -3.42 -9.63
CA ASN A 68 17.11 -2.49 -10.10
C ASN A 68 16.42 -1.36 -10.87
N LEU A 69 16.85 -0.13 -10.62
CA LEU A 69 16.41 1.07 -11.32
C LEU A 69 16.49 0.94 -12.85
N ILE A 70 17.44 0.15 -13.37
CA ILE A 70 17.53 -0.15 -14.81
C ILE A 70 16.23 -0.76 -15.35
N LEU A 71 15.66 -1.75 -14.65
CA LEU A 71 14.39 -2.37 -15.05
C LEU A 71 13.27 -1.33 -15.01
N ARG A 72 13.26 -0.49 -13.97
CA ARG A 72 12.27 0.56 -13.82
C ARG A 72 12.38 1.61 -14.94
N MET A 73 13.59 1.96 -15.37
CA MET A 73 13.82 2.85 -16.50
C MET A 73 13.37 2.25 -17.81
N ARG A 74 13.64 0.96 -18.01
CA ARG A 74 13.17 0.26 -19.20
C ARG A 74 11.65 0.30 -19.31
N ILE A 75 10.95 0.05 -18.21
CA ILE A 75 9.49 0.16 -18.15
C ILE A 75 9.03 1.59 -18.46
N HIS A 76 9.73 2.59 -17.94
CA HIS A 76 9.43 3.99 -18.23
C HIS A 76 9.57 4.31 -19.71
N GLN A 77 10.68 3.87 -20.33
CA GLN A 77 10.94 4.04 -21.75
C GLN A 77 9.87 3.38 -22.61
N LEU A 78 9.45 2.15 -22.27
CA LEU A 78 8.33 1.49 -22.96
C LEU A 78 7.03 2.30 -22.80
N GLN A 79 6.73 2.78 -21.60
CA GLN A 79 5.53 3.54 -21.33
C GLN A 79 5.48 4.87 -22.11
N GLU A 80 6.60 5.58 -22.19
CA GLU A 80 6.72 6.78 -23.02
C GLU A 80 6.59 6.45 -24.51
N TYR A 81 7.25 5.39 -24.97
CA TYR A 81 7.16 4.94 -26.36
C TYR A 81 5.71 4.66 -26.77
N LEU A 82 4.98 3.93 -25.94
CA LEU A 82 3.58 3.59 -26.18
C LEU A 82 2.62 4.79 -26.07
N GLY A 83 3.12 5.96 -25.68
CA GLY A 83 2.30 7.16 -25.42
C GLY A 83 1.40 7.00 -24.20
N LEU A 84 1.72 6.06 -23.31
CA LEU A 84 0.99 5.81 -22.07
C LEU A 84 1.36 6.80 -20.97
N ILE A 85 2.48 7.52 -21.12
CA ILE A 85 2.79 8.78 -20.44
C ILE A 85 3.45 9.69 -21.49
N THR A 86 2.99 10.93 -21.59
CA THR A 86 3.58 11.95 -22.49
C THR A 86 4.22 13.11 -21.71
N ASP A 87 3.93 13.22 -20.42
CA ASP A 87 4.46 14.23 -19.52
C ASP A 87 4.43 13.67 -18.08
N LEU A 88 5.61 13.54 -17.48
CA LEU A 88 5.79 13.06 -16.10
C LEU A 88 5.13 13.95 -15.04
N THR A 89 4.91 15.23 -15.36
CA THR A 89 4.32 16.20 -14.44
C THR A 89 2.81 16.28 -14.57
N THR A 90 2.27 16.15 -15.78
CA THR A 90 0.82 16.28 -16.04
C THR A 90 0.10 14.94 -16.26
N MET A 91 0.84 13.82 -16.31
CA MET A 91 0.32 12.46 -16.53
C MET A 91 -0.58 12.32 -17.77
N LYS A 92 -0.40 13.20 -18.77
CA LYS A 92 -1.16 13.15 -20.03
C LYS A 92 -0.79 11.91 -20.82
N THR A 93 -1.76 11.30 -21.47
CA THR A 93 -1.56 10.12 -22.32
C THR A 93 -2.01 10.40 -23.74
N LYS A 94 -1.33 9.78 -24.70
CA LYS A 94 -1.70 9.75 -26.11
C LYS A 94 -1.26 8.42 -26.71
N PRO A 95 -2.01 7.32 -26.45
CA PRO A 95 -1.65 5.99 -26.92
C PRO A 95 -1.37 5.99 -28.43
N ILE A 96 -0.26 5.37 -28.83
CA ILE A 96 0.17 5.35 -30.23
C ILE A 96 -0.58 4.33 -31.09
N LEU A 97 -1.15 3.30 -30.45
CA LEU A 97 -1.78 2.16 -31.10
C LEU A 97 -3.30 2.26 -30.96
N ASN A 98 -4.03 2.06 -32.05
CA ASN A 98 -5.49 1.99 -32.00
C ASN A 98 -5.94 0.77 -31.18
N GLY A 99 -6.78 0.99 -30.18
CA GLY A 99 -7.19 -0.04 -29.21
C GLY A 99 -6.35 -0.07 -27.94
N LEU A 100 -5.21 0.63 -27.86
CA LEU A 100 -4.48 0.84 -26.60
C LEU A 100 -5.14 1.99 -25.83
N ILE A 101 -5.41 1.81 -24.53
CA ILE A 101 -6.19 2.79 -23.75
C ILE A 101 -5.33 3.54 -22.73
N ASP A 102 -4.78 2.83 -21.74
CA ASP A 102 -3.92 3.39 -20.71
C ASP A 102 -2.98 2.32 -20.14
N GLY A 103 -2.08 2.74 -19.25
CA GLY A 103 -1.17 1.84 -18.55
C GLY A 103 -0.93 2.29 -17.12
N ALA A 104 -0.75 1.31 -16.24
CA ALA A 104 -0.40 1.52 -14.85
C ALA A 104 0.96 0.88 -14.57
N THR A 105 1.92 1.69 -14.18
CA THR A 105 3.27 1.23 -13.87
C THR A 105 3.42 0.97 -12.39
N ALA A 106 3.99 -0.18 -12.07
CA ALA A 106 4.41 -0.51 -10.72
C ALA A 106 5.94 -0.56 -10.66
N ILE A 107 6.46 -1.39 -9.76
CA ILE A 107 7.88 -1.45 -9.43
C ILE A 107 8.71 -2.07 -10.57
N ARG A 108 8.35 -3.28 -11.00
CA ARG A 108 9.04 -4.06 -12.04
C ARG A 108 8.13 -4.46 -13.20
N SER A 109 6.97 -3.83 -13.29
CA SER A 109 5.94 -4.22 -14.25
C SER A 109 5.16 -3.03 -14.78
N LEU A 110 4.59 -3.25 -15.97
CA LEU A 110 3.62 -2.38 -16.63
C LEU A 110 2.35 -3.18 -16.88
N LEU A 111 1.24 -2.72 -16.31
CA LEU A 111 -0.08 -3.21 -16.65
C LEU A 111 -0.63 -2.35 -17.78
N ILE A 112 -0.94 -2.96 -18.91
CA ILE A 112 -1.52 -2.29 -20.08
C ILE A 112 -3.00 -2.63 -20.16
N ARG A 113 -3.85 -1.61 -20.36
CA ARG A 113 -5.26 -1.78 -20.70
C ARG A 113 -5.49 -1.54 -22.19
N TYR A 114 -6.22 -2.45 -22.83
CA TYR A 114 -6.55 -2.37 -24.24
C TYR A 114 -8.02 -2.74 -24.50
N ASP A 115 -8.57 -2.28 -25.63
CA ASP A 115 -9.90 -2.65 -26.12
C ASP A 115 -9.79 -3.93 -26.95
N PRO A 116 -10.27 -5.08 -26.45
CA PRO A 116 -10.14 -6.37 -27.14
C PRO A 116 -10.93 -6.44 -28.45
N ILE A 117 -11.89 -5.54 -28.68
CA ILE A 117 -12.65 -5.46 -29.95
C ILE A 117 -11.79 -4.82 -31.05
N ARG A 118 -10.88 -3.91 -30.68
CA ARG A 118 -10.04 -3.15 -31.64
C ARG A 118 -8.63 -3.69 -31.76
N LEU A 119 -8.11 -4.31 -30.70
CA LEU A 119 -6.75 -4.84 -30.63
C LEU A 119 -6.77 -6.20 -29.94
N SER A 120 -6.36 -7.25 -30.65
CA SER A 120 -6.27 -8.58 -30.04
C SER A 120 -5.06 -8.69 -29.09
N GLN A 121 -5.16 -9.56 -28.08
CA GLN A 121 -4.06 -9.82 -27.15
C GLN A 121 -2.79 -10.29 -27.87
N ASN A 122 -2.93 -11.20 -28.84
CA ASN A 122 -1.82 -11.73 -29.61
C ASN A 122 -1.12 -10.63 -30.41
N THR A 123 -1.89 -9.79 -31.10
CA THR A 123 -1.35 -8.64 -31.85
C THR A 123 -0.62 -7.66 -30.93
N LEU A 124 -1.15 -7.41 -29.73
CA LEU A 124 -0.48 -6.56 -28.75
C LEU A 124 0.85 -7.16 -28.28
N VAL A 125 0.89 -8.47 -27.96
CA VAL A 125 2.12 -9.15 -27.55
C VAL A 125 3.18 -9.12 -28.66
N GLU A 126 2.80 -9.45 -29.91
CA GLU A 126 3.70 -9.41 -31.07
C GLU A 126 4.27 -7.99 -31.31
N TYR A 127 3.42 -6.97 -31.18
CA TYR A 127 3.84 -5.59 -31.28
C TYR A 127 4.85 -5.23 -30.19
N LEU A 128 4.57 -5.58 -28.94
CA LEU A 128 5.44 -5.27 -27.80
C LEU A 128 6.81 -5.97 -27.91
N GLN A 129 6.87 -7.20 -28.41
CA GLN A 129 8.14 -7.87 -28.70
C GLN A 129 8.98 -7.07 -29.70
N THR A 130 8.34 -6.52 -30.74
CA THR A 130 9.01 -5.71 -31.77
C THR A 130 9.54 -4.42 -31.18
N VAL A 131 8.71 -3.74 -30.37
CA VAL A 131 9.11 -2.52 -29.66
C VAL A 131 10.30 -2.81 -28.75
N GLU A 132 10.23 -3.84 -27.92
CA GLU A 132 11.31 -4.19 -27.00
C GLU A 132 12.64 -4.48 -27.72
N LYS A 133 12.60 -5.17 -28.86
CA LYS A 133 13.81 -5.40 -29.68
C LYS A 133 14.39 -4.10 -30.26
N SER A 134 13.55 -3.09 -30.49
CA SER A 134 13.96 -1.80 -31.06
C SER A 134 14.47 -0.80 -30.02
N LEU A 135 14.02 -0.90 -28.77
CA LEU A 135 14.40 0.02 -27.71
C LEU A 135 15.86 -0.21 -27.30
N SER A 136 16.71 0.79 -27.51
CA SER A 136 18.05 0.85 -26.92
C SER A 136 18.00 1.50 -25.53
N PHE A 137 18.67 0.90 -24.56
CA PHE A 137 18.85 1.50 -23.23
C PHE A 137 20.26 2.07 -23.11
N ASP A 138 20.35 3.34 -22.72
CA ASP A 138 21.60 4.01 -22.37
C ASP A 138 21.66 4.12 -20.84
N ASP A 139 22.60 3.43 -20.20
CA ASP A 139 22.75 3.44 -18.75
C ASP A 139 23.44 4.71 -18.22
N THR A 140 23.87 5.60 -19.12
CA THR A 140 24.46 6.91 -18.78
C THR A 140 23.43 8.05 -18.65
N ILE A 141 22.14 7.73 -18.80
CA ILE A 141 21.07 8.73 -18.74
C ILE A 141 21.04 9.41 -17.37
N ASN A 142 20.92 10.73 -17.42
CA ASN A 142 20.67 11.59 -16.29
C ASN A 142 19.20 12.04 -16.34
N LEU A 143 18.45 11.74 -15.28
CA LEU A 143 17.03 12.06 -15.21
C LEU A 143 16.83 13.28 -14.33
N PRO A 144 16.12 14.32 -14.77
CA PRO A 144 15.69 15.35 -13.86
C PRO A 144 14.72 14.74 -12.85
N CYS A 145 14.92 15.10 -11.60
CA CYS A 145 14.13 14.66 -10.46
C CYS A 145 13.84 15.83 -9.56
N ARG A 146 12.95 15.64 -8.59
CA ARG A 146 12.77 16.59 -7.49
C ARG A 146 13.16 15.91 -6.20
N LYS A 147 13.87 16.62 -5.35
CA LYS A 147 14.11 16.23 -3.96
C LYS A 147 13.10 16.96 -3.09
N ILE A 148 12.32 16.20 -2.32
CA ILE A 148 11.21 16.70 -1.51
C ILE A 148 11.51 16.38 -0.05
N SER A 149 11.67 17.42 0.77
CA SER A 149 11.84 17.24 2.20
C SER A 149 10.50 17.30 2.92
N LEU A 150 10.21 16.25 3.70
CA LEU A 150 8.96 16.11 4.43
C LEU A 150 9.22 15.96 5.94
N PRO A 151 8.51 16.72 6.80
CA PRO A 151 8.54 16.48 8.24
C PRO A 151 7.88 15.14 8.56
N ILE A 152 8.43 14.38 9.49
CA ILE A 152 7.84 13.11 9.96
C ILE A 152 7.92 13.04 11.48
N ALA A 153 6.81 12.63 12.11
CA ALA A 153 6.84 12.13 13.48
C ALA A 153 6.98 10.62 13.40
N ILE A 154 8.13 10.10 13.85
CA ILE A 154 8.37 8.65 13.95
C ILE A 154 7.67 8.13 15.20
N ASN A 155 7.13 6.91 15.10
CA ASN A 155 6.48 6.23 16.22
C ASN A 155 5.28 7.00 16.81
N ASP A 156 4.50 7.67 15.94
CA ASP A 156 3.40 8.53 16.36
C ASP A 156 2.20 7.78 16.93
N HIS A 157 1.39 8.45 17.75
CA HIS A 157 0.22 7.84 18.37
C HIS A 157 -0.88 7.39 17.38
N TRP A 158 -1.12 8.08 16.27
CA TRP A 158 -2.17 7.67 15.31
C TRP A 158 -1.86 6.33 14.65
N ASN A 159 -0.59 6.11 14.30
CA ASN A 159 -0.15 4.81 13.80
C ASN A 159 -0.25 3.72 14.87
N LYS A 160 0.11 4.01 16.13
CA LYS A 160 -0.08 3.07 17.25
C LYS A 160 -1.55 2.72 17.44
N ASP A 161 -2.45 3.71 17.35
CA ASP A 161 -3.90 3.50 17.44
C ASP A 161 -4.42 2.65 16.28
N ALA A 162 -3.89 2.82 15.07
CA ALA A 162 -4.22 1.98 13.93
C ALA A 162 -3.76 0.52 14.11
N VAL A 163 -2.57 0.30 14.70
CA VAL A 163 -2.08 -1.04 15.05
C VAL A 163 -2.93 -1.66 16.17
N LYS A 164 -3.28 -0.89 17.20
CA LYS A 164 -4.16 -1.32 18.28
C LYS A 164 -5.54 -1.71 17.74
N HIS A 165 -6.14 -0.88 16.90
CA HIS A 165 -7.41 -1.18 16.25
C HIS A 165 -7.34 -2.47 15.42
N TYR A 166 -6.24 -2.70 14.69
CA TYR A 166 -6.03 -3.96 13.97
C TYR A 166 -5.98 -5.18 14.90
N MET A 167 -5.30 -5.06 16.04
CA MET A 167 -5.21 -6.13 17.04
C MET A 167 -6.56 -6.49 17.63
N GLU A 168 -7.38 -5.47 17.89
CA GLU A 168 -8.72 -5.62 18.47
C GLU A 168 -9.73 -6.19 17.47
N THR A 169 -9.57 -5.88 16.18
CA THR A 169 -10.62 -6.15 15.19
C THR A 169 -10.32 -7.24 14.16
N ILE A 170 -9.05 -7.52 13.87
CA ILE A 170 -8.67 -8.40 12.76
C ILE A 170 -7.78 -9.55 13.23
N ARG A 171 -6.63 -9.25 13.84
CA ARG A 171 -5.66 -10.25 14.29
C ARG A 171 -4.87 -9.74 15.48
N SER A 172 -5.10 -10.37 16.63
CA SER A 172 -4.52 -9.96 17.92
C SER A 172 -3.07 -10.39 18.13
N LYS A 173 -2.60 -11.42 17.41
CA LYS A 173 -1.24 -11.97 17.55
C LYS A 173 -0.58 -12.15 16.19
N ALA A 174 0.60 -11.57 16.02
CA ALA A 174 1.52 -11.79 14.93
C ALA A 174 2.91 -11.28 15.32
N THR A 175 3.96 -11.70 14.63
CA THR A 175 5.34 -11.25 14.88
C THR A 175 5.52 -9.74 14.72
N TYR A 176 4.67 -9.09 13.93
CA TYR A 176 4.66 -7.65 13.71
C TYR A 176 3.84 -6.84 14.72
N LEU A 177 3.29 -7.48 15.76
CA LEU A 177 2.47 -6.86 16.80
C LEU A 177 3.12 -7.05 18.18
N PRO A 178 2.92 -6.12 19.13
CA PRO A 178 2.13 -4.89 19.03
C PRO A 178 2.89 -3.70 18.43
N ASP A 179 4.19 -3.85 18.16
CA ASP A 179 5.07 -2.73 17.75
C ASP A 179 5.73 -3.02 16.38
N ASN A 180 5.31 -2.26 15.37
CA ASN A 180 5.83 -2.38 14.01
C ASN A 180 7.29 -1.93 13.88
N LEU A 181 7.74 -0.92 14.63
CA LEU A 181 9.14 -0.47 14.59
C LEU A 181 10.06 -1.51 15.21
N LYS A 182 9.63 -2.12 16.33
CA LYS A 182 10.35 -3.25 16.94
C LYS A 182 10.43 -4.43 16.00
N PHE A 183 9.35 -4.71 15.28
CA PHE A 183 9.34 -5.73 14.25
C PHE A 183 10.29 -5.42 13.09
N ILE A 184 10.31 -4.17 12.59
CA ILE A 184 11.26 -3.74 11.57
C ILE A 184 12.70 -3.96 12.05
N ALA A 185 13.02 -3.62 13.30
CA ALA A 185 14.34 -3.87 13.87
C ALA A 185 14.69 -5.36 13.88
N ASN A 186 13.83 -6.17 14.51
CA ASN A 186 14.02 -7.61 14.67
C ASN A 186 14.15 -8.33 13.33
N ASN A 187 13.27 -8.05 12.37
CA ASN A 187 13.28 -8.67 11.05
C ASN A 187 14.52 -8.30 10.20
N ASN A 188 15.26 -7.26 10.60
CA ASN A 188 16.51 -6.85 9.97
C ASN A 188 17.74 -7.16 10.83
N GLY A 189 17.59 -7.97 11.89
CA GLY A 189 18.66 -8.34 12.80
C GLY A 189 19.21 -7.17 13.61
N ILE A 190 18.51 -6.05 13.70
CA ILE A 190 18.88 -4.93 14.56
C ILE A 190 18.32 -5.24 15.95
N THR A 191 19.20 -5.48 16.91
CA THR A 191 18.83 -5.93 18.27
C THR A 191 19.59 -5.11 19.31
N GLY A 192 19.05 -5.05 20.53
CA GLY A 192 19.63 -4.32 21.66
C GLY A 192 18.68 -3.25 22.20
N GLU A 193 19.18 -2.45 23.15
CA GLU A 193 18.39 -1.42 23.84
C GLU A 193 18.06 -0.22 22.93
N ASN A 194 18.92 0.09 21.96
CA ASN A 194 18.78 1.24 21.04
C ASN A 194 18.32 0.82 19.64
N ASP A 195 17.54 -0.25 19.51
CA ASP A 195 17.19 -0.81 18.20
C ASP A 195 16.17 0.05 17.44
N ILE A 196 15.19 0.62 18.14
CA ILE A 196 14.22 1.57 17.58
C ILE A 196 14.93 2.82 17.07
N ASP A 197 15.90 3.35 17.82
CA ASP A 197 16.67 4.53 17.41
C ASP A 197 17.53 4.23 16.17
N GLN A 198 18.17 3.05 16.11
CA GLN A 198 18.93 2.62 14.93
C GLN A 198 18.04 2.51 13.69
N VAL A 199 16.87 1.88 13.81
CA VAL A 199 15.89 1.81 12.71
C VAL A 199 15.44 3.20 12.30
N SER A 200 15.09 4.06 13.26
CA SER A 200 14.63 5.43 13.00
C SER A 200 15.69 6.23 12.25
N ASN A 201 16.96 6.14 12.66
CA ASN A 201 18.07 6.79 11.98
C ASN A 201 18.23 6.29 10.53
N ILE A 202 18.18 4.98 10.30
CA ILE A 202 18.24 4.41 8.93
C ILE A 202 17.08 4.96 8.07
N LEU A 203 15.87 5.05 8.63
CA LEU A 203 14.70 5.57 7.91
C LEU A 203 14.81 7.06 7.57
N LEU A 204 15.39 7.85 8.46
CA LEU A 204 15.58 9.30 8.32
C LEU A 204 16.76 9.65 7.39
N GLU A 205 17.84 8.87 7.41
CA GLU A 205 19.02 9.04 6.56
C GLU A 205 18.80 8.55 5.13
N ALA A 206 17.75 7.77 4.89
CA ALA A 206 17.41 7.27 3.57
C ALA A 206 16.91 8.36 2.60
N GLU A 207 17.48 8.35 1.41
CA GLU A 207 16.95 9.03 0.23
C GLU A 207 16.03 8.07 -0.52
N TRP A 208 14.71 8.28 -0.39
CA TRP A 208 13.69 7.37 -0.88
C TRP A 208 13.29 7.73 -2.31
N LEU A 209 13.78 6.99 -3.29
CA LEU A 209 13.43 7.17 -4.70
C LEU A 209 12.06 6.58 -5.00
N VAL A 210 11.11 7.40 -5.46
CA VAL A 210 9.79 6.97 -5.92
C VAL A 210 9.93 6.19 -7.23
N ILE A 211 9.62 4.90 -7.17
CA ILE A 211 9.70 3.96 -8.31
C ILE A 211 8.34 3.43 -8.74
N GLY A 212 7.27 3.81 -8.06
CA GLY A 212 5.89 3.54 -8.47
C GLY A 212 4.93 4.49 -7.79
N ILE A 213 3.78 4.70 -8.40
CA ILE A 213 2.68 5.47 -7.83
C ILE A 213 1.40 4.67 -8.11
N GLY A 214 0.60 4.40 -7.08
CA GLY A 214 -0.60 3.59 -7.25
C GLY A 214 -1.42 3.46 -5.97
N PHE A 215 -2.04 2.29 -5.79
CA PHE A 215 -2.94 1.97 -4.68
C PHE A 215 -4.14 2.93 -4.56
N TYR A 216 -4.06 3.95 -3.71
CA TYR A 216 -5.07 5.01 -3.59
C TYR A 216 -4.41 6.38 -3.77
N LEU A 217 -5.01 7.21 -4.63
CA LEU A 217 -4.78 8.65 -4.71
C LEU A 217 -3.31 9.09 -4.67
N GLY A 218 -2.48 8.52 -5.54
CA GLY A 218 -1.08 8.94 -5.68
C GLY A 218 -0.13 8.38 -4.61
N CYS A 219 -0.49 7.29 -3.92
CA CYS A 219 0.39 6.64 -2.94
C CYS A 219 1.71 6.22 -3.60
N PRO A 220 2.87 6.73 -3.11
CA PRO A 220 4.17 6.38 -3.67
C PRO A 220 4.61 4.99 -3.21
N PHE A 221 5.37 4.32 -4.05
CA PHE A 221 6.22 3.20 -3.68
C PHE A 221 7.66 3.64 -3.90
N ALA A 222 8.41 3.79 -2.80
CA ALA A 222 9.76 4.30 -2.84
C ALA A 222 10.78 3.30 -2.28
N ILE A 223 12.00 3.31 -2.80
CA ILE A 223 13.11 2.47 -2.35
C ILE A 223 14.31 3.35 -1.99
N PRO A 224 15.10 3.02 -0.95
CA PRO A 224 16.33 3.74 -0.67
C PRO A 224 17.34 3.65 -1.82
N LEU A 225 17.89 4.80 -2.21
CA LEU A 225 18.99 4.88 -3.18
C LEU A 225 20.20 4.08 -2.69
N ASN A 226 20.62 4.32 -1.44
CA ASN A 226 21.69 3.58 -0.79
C ASN A 226 21.19 2.18 -0.33
N PRO A 227 21.78 1.08 -0.83
CA PRO A 227 21.40 -0.28 -0.42
C PRO A 227 21.54 -0.54 1.08
N LYS A 228 22.42 0.17 1.79
CA LYS A 228 22.60 0.04 3.25
C LYS A 228 21.36 0.44 4.04
N HIS A 229 20.49 1.26 3.46
CA HIS A 229 19.26 1.71 4.13
C HIS A 229 18.04 0.83 3.80
N ARG A 230 18.21 -0.27 3.05
CA ARG A 230 17.12 -1.16 2.66
C ARG A 230 16.76 -2.11 3.79
N LEU A 231 15.91 -1.63 4.70
CA LEU A 231 15.19 -2.45 5.65
C LEU A 231 14.09 -3.22 4.91
N SER A 232 14.01 -4.54 5.15
CA SER A 232 13.03 -5.43 4.55
C SER A 232 12.06 -5.92 5.62
N VAL A 233 10.76 -5.90 5.35
CA VAL A 233 9.72 -6.51 6.21
C VAL A 233 8.56 -7.07 5.39
N PRO A 234 7.94 -8.20 5.77
CA PRO A 234 6.72 -8.63 5.11
C PRO A 234 5.56 -7.66 5.35
N LYS A 235 4.56 -7.72 4.46
CA LYS A 235 3.28 -7.02 4.66
C LYS A 235 2.45 -7.75 5.72
N TYR A 236 1.48 -7.04 6.29
CA TYR A 236 0.45 -7.59 7.17
C TYR A 236 -0.31 -8.75 6.53
N ASN A 237 -0.73 -9.71 7.37
CA ASN A 237 -1.54 -10.85 6.97
C ASN A 237 -2.68 -11.14 7.99
N PRO A 238 -3.95 -10.85 7.65
CA PRO A 238 -4.41 -10.08 6.48
C PRO A 238 -4.10 -8.58 6.64
N SER A 239 -4.34 -7.77 5.60
CA SER A 239 -4.12 -6.32 5.66
C SER A 239 -5.10 -5.61 6.59
N ARG A 240 -4.70 -4.44 7.13
CA ARG A 240 -5.58 -3.55 7.89
C ARG A 240 -6.69 -3.00 7.02
N THR A 241 -7.85 -2.74 7.61
CA THR A 241 -8.98 -2.04 6.99
C THR A 241 -8.88 -0.53 7.10
N TYR A 242 -8.14 -0.02 8.09
CA TYR A 242 -7.93 1.40 8.36
C TYR A 242 -6.43 1.70 8.53
N THR A 243 -5.99 2.83 7.99
CA THR A 243 -4.66 3.42 8.13
C THR A 243 -4.82 4.94 8.01
N PRO A 244 -4.33 5.74 8.96
CA PRO A 244 -4.48 7.20 8.93
C PRO A 244 -3.85 7.83 7.67
N ASP A 245 -4.37 8.99 7.27
CA ASP A 245 -3.73 9.77 6.20
C ASP A 245 -2.35 10.29 6.62
N GLY A 246 -1.43 10.38 5.68
CA GLY A 246 -0.04 10.76 5.91
C GLY A 246 0.79 9.67 6.60
N SER A 247 0.22 8.52 6.97
CA SER A 247 1.00 7.43 7.53
C SER A 247 2.07 6.95 6.55
N CYS A 248 3.27 6.72 7.04
CA CYS A 248 4.40 6.14 6.35
C CYS A 248 4.59 4.70 6.82
N GLY A 249 4.79 3.77 5.89
CA GLY A 249 5.02 2.37 6.23
C GLY A 249 6.01 1.67 5.31
N LEU A 250 6.51 0.52 5.75
CA LEU A 250 7.40 -0.37 5.01
C LEU A 250 6.73 -1.70 4.63
N GLY A 251 6.98 -2.17 3.41
CA GLY A 251 6.50 -3.46 2.90
C GLY A 251 7.42 -3.99 1.81
N GLY A 252 8.03 -5.15 2.04
CA GLY A 252 9.28 -5.53 1.39
C GLY A 252 10.36 -4.52 1.72
N ASN A 253 11.11 -4.09 0.71
CA ASN A 253 12.11 -3.02 0.80
C ASN A 253 11.53 -1.63 0.48
N TYR A 254 10.20 -1.51 0.38
CA TYR A 254 9.54 -0.32 -0.14
C TYR A 254 8.86 0.46 0.96
N MET A 255 9.02 1.77 0.91
CA MET A 255 8.24 2.73 1.69
C MET A 255 7.01 3.19 0.90
N ALA A 256 5.93 3.43 1.61
CA ALA A 256 4.74 4.09 1.08
C ALA A 256 4.26 5.19 2.04
N ILE A 257 3.64 6.23 1.48
CA ILE A 257 2.93 7.28 2.22
C ILE A 257 1.45 7.18 1.86
N TYR A 258 0.60 6.83 2.82
CA TYR A 258 -0.85 6.71 2.62
C TYR A 258 -1.43 8.13 2.46
N PRO A 259 -1.85 8.57 1.26
CA PRO A 259 -2.18 9.99 1.05
C PRO A 259 -3.52 10.38 1.69
N ILE A 260 -4.39 9.39 1.86
CA ILE A 260 -5.68 9.48 2.53
C ILE A 260 -5.86 8.29 3.46
N GLU A 261 -6.83 8.40 4.35
CA GLU A 261 -7.32 7.27 5.12
C GLU A 261 -7.72 6.12 4.20
N SER A 262 -7.16 4.94 4.41
CA SER A 262 -7.37 3.78 3.53
C SER A 262 -6.97 2.46 4.19
N PRO A 263 -7.38 1.30 3.65
CA PRO A 263 -6.80 0.01 4.02
C PRO A 263 -5.28 0.00 3.81
N GLY A 264 -4.54 -0.86 4.50
CA GLY A 264 -3.08 -0.85 4.40
C GLY A 264 -2.41 -2.12 4.87
N GLY A 265 -1.35 -2.52 4.17
CA GLY A 265 -0.60 -3.74 4.46
C GLY A 265 0.83 -3.50 4.95
N TYR A 266 1.30 -2.25 4.99
CA TYR A 266 2.70 -1.95 5.29
C TYR A 266 2.89 -1.77 6.80
N GLN A 267 4.05 -2.14 7.33
CA GLN A 267 4.47 -1.92 8.72
C GLN A 267 4.62 -0.42 8.96
N LEU A 268 3.81 0.16 9.85
CA LEU A 268 3.74 1.60 10.08
C LEU A 268 4.95 2.06 10.91
N PHE A 269 5.59 3.16 10.52
CA PHE A 269 6.76 3.68 11.23
C PHE A 269 6.67 5.17 11.61
N GLY A 270 5.79 5.95 10.99
CA GLY A 270 5.63 7.37 11.29
C GLY A 270 4.56 8.03 10.44
N ARG A 271 4.30 9.31 10.65
CA ARG A 271 3.29 10.08 9.91
C ARG A 271 3.86 11.39 9.43
N THR A 272 3.43 11.83 8.24
CA THR A 272 3.87 13.08 7.61
C THR A 272 2.69 13.99 7.27
N ILE A 273 2.99 15.15 6.69
CA ILE A 273 2.03 16.12 6.16
C ILE A 273 1.32 15.59 4.90
N PRO A 274 0.18 16.18 4.50
CA PRO A 274 -0.58 15.69 3.34
C PRO A 274 0.26 15.63 2.06
N THR A 275 0.14 14.54 1.31
CA THR A 275 0.75 14.36 -0.02
C THR A 275 -0.29 14.38 -1.14
N TRP A 276 -1.56 14.58 -0.79
CA TRP A 276 -2.69 14.66 -1.69
C TRP A 276 -3.66 15.78 -1.30
N SER A 277 -4.18 16.46 -2.31
CA SER A 277 -5.20 17.51 -2.21
C SER A 277 -6.32 17.22 -3.19
N THR A 278 -7.40 16.59 -2.75
CA THR A 278 -8.51 16.12 -3.60
C THR A 278 -9.02 17.15 -4.62
N PHE A 279 -9.07 18.43 -4.24
CA PHE A 279 -9.53 19.52 -5.10
C PHE A 279 -8.39 20.44 -5.58
N GLY A 280 -7.13 20.13 -5.24
CA GLY A 280 -5.98 20.98 -5.53
C GLY A 280 -6.01 22.32 -4.78
N THR A 281 -6.76 22.41 -3.67
CA THR A 281 -7.03 23.66 -2.94
C THR A 281 -6.18 23.85 -1.69
N ILE A 282 -5.36 22.85 -1.33
CA ILE A 282 -4.45 22.92 -0.16
C ILE A 282 -3.31 23.94 -0.42
N GLY A 283 -3.18 24.53 -1.61
CA GLY A 283 -2.13 25.50 -1.90
C GLY A 283 -0.82 24.81 -2.28
N HIS A 284 0.33 25.48 -2.14
CA HIS A 284 1.61 24.98 -2.67
C HIS A 284 1.91 23.53 -2.26
N PRO A 285 2.34 22.64 -3.17
CA PRO A 285 2.46 22.83 -4.63
C PRO A 285 1.22 22.39 -5.41
N PHE A 286 0.13 22.05 -4.72
CA PHE A 286 -1.11 21.54 -5.31
C PHE A 286 -1.82 22.63 -6.12
N THR A 287 -2.34 22.24 -7.28
CA THR A 287 -3.12 23.13 -8.15
C THR A 287 -4.33 22.39 -8.72
N ASN A 288 -5.28 23.12 -9.31
CA ASN A 288 -6.39 22.50 -10.01
C ASN A 288 -5.88 21.68 -11.21
N GLY A 289 -6.07 20.36 -11.17
CA GLY A 289 -5.52 19.41 -12.14
C GLY A 289 -4.24 18.70 -11.68
N GLN A 290 -3.65 19.08 -10.55
CA GLN A 290 -2.52 18.39 -9.92
C GLN A 290 -2.78 18.19 -8.41
N PRO A 291 -3.66 17.25 -8.04
CA PRO A 291 -3.96 16.93 -6.65
C PRO A 291 -2.87 16.12 -5.94
N TRP A 292 -1.87 15.59 -6.63
CA TRP A 292 -0.78 14.81 -6.02
C TRP A 292 0.49 15.65 -5.81
N LEU A 293 1.22 15.38 -4.73
CA LEU A 293 2.52 15.98 -4.46
C LEU A 293 3.64 15.28 -5.25
N LEU A 294 3.64 13.95 -5.23
CA LEU A 294 4.77 13.12 -5.61
C LEU A 294 4.63 12.62 -7.06
N ASN A 295 5.72 12.70 -7.80
CA ASN A 295 5.87 12.19 -9.16
C ASN A 295 6.81 10.99 -9.17
N MET A 296 6.78 10.26 -10.28
CA MET A 296 7.77 9.24 -10.56
C MET A 296 9.18 9.84 -10.51
N PHE A 297 10.10 9.13 -9.85
CA PHE A 297 11.52 9.50 -9.66
C PHE A 297 11.80 10.70 -8.76
N ASP A 298 10.79 11.22 -8.06
CA ASP A 298 11.06 12.10 -6.92
C ASP A 298 11.86 11.35 -5.84
N ILE A 299 12.68 12.10 -5.13
CA ILE A 299 13.45 11.61 -3.98
C ILE A 299 12.85 12.24 -2.72
N ILE A 300 12.33 11.41 -1.83
CA ILE A 300 11.79 11.86 -0.54
C ILE A 300 12.90 11.77 0.51
N GLN A 301 13.07 12.84 1.29
CA GLN A 301 13.93 12.86 2.47
C GLN A 301 13.12 13.32 3.68
N PHE A 302 13.20 12.57 4.77
CA PHE A 302 12.47 12.91 5.97
C PHE A 302 13.28 13.80 6.91
N GLN A 303 12.60 14.74 7.56
CA GLN A 303 13.12 15.53 8.67
C GLN A 303 12.32 15.15 9.93
N SER A 304 13.01 14.65 10.95
CA SER A 304 12.35 14.28 12.21
C SER A 304 11.78 15.51 12.90
N VAL A 305 10.53 15.43 13.32
CA VAL A 305 9.82 16.42 14.13
C VAL A 305 9.06 15.71 15.25
N THR A 306 8.73 16.44 16.31
CA THR A 306 7.84 15.92 17.35
C THR A 306 6.40 15.76 16.83
N GLU A 307 5.56 14.98 17.52
CA GLU A 307 4.15 14.86 17.17
C GLU A 307 3.42 16.22 17.21
N GLU A 308 3.68 17.04 18.25
CA GLU A 308 3.08 18.38 18.39
C GLU A 308 3.48 19.31 17.24
N GLU A 309 4.75 19.30 16.86
CA GLU A 309 5.22 20.05 15.69
C GLU A 309 4.54 19.55 14.41
N LEU A 310 4.43 18.23 14.22
CA LEU A 310 3.76 17.66 13.06
C LEU A 310 2.29 18.08 13.00
N GLU A 311 1.55 18.06 14.12
CA GLU A 311 0.15 18.52 14.16
C GLU A 311 0.02 19.96 13.69
N ASN A 312 0.89 20.83 14.18
CA ASN A 312 0.90 22.23 13.77
C ASN A 312 1.23 22.37 12.28
N LEU A 313 2.21 21.63 11.78
CA LEU A 313 2.57 21.63 10.35
C LEU A 313 1.45 21.09 9.46
N ARG A 314 0.76 20.03 9.89
CA ARG A 314 -0.42 19.47 9.21
C ARG A 314 -1.56 20.49 9.16
N ARG A 315 -1.84 21.19 10.25
CA ARG A 315 -2.84 22.28 10.30
C ARG A 315 -2.47 23.41 9.33
N LEU A 316 -1.21 23.82 9.29
CA LEU A 316 -0.72 24.83 8.34
C LEU A 316 -0.82 24.34 6.90
N ALA A 317 -0.52 23.06 6.63
CA ALA A 317 -0.64 22.47 5.31
C ALA A 317 -2.10 22.49 4.84
N PHE A 318 -3.05 21.94 5.60
CA PHE A 318 -4.47 21.97 5.24
C PHE A 318 -5.05 23.39 5.09
N ALA A 319 -4.51 24.37 5.82
CA ALA A 319 -4.89 25.79 5.68
C ALA A 319 -4.22 26.49 4.48
N GLY A 320 -3.39 25.79 3.71
CA GLY A 320 -2.61 26.31 2.59
C GLY A 320 -1.55 27.33 2.92
N LYS A 321 -1.02 27.24 4.15
CA LYS A 321 0.03 28.12 4.66
C LYS A 321 1.41 27.45 4.74
N TYR A 322 1.47 26.13 4.58
CA TYR A 322 2.75 25.42 4.54
C TYR A 322 3.41 25.52 3.17
N GLN A 323 4.71 25.79 3.15
CA GLN A 323 5.51 25.81 1.93
C GLN A 323 6.37 24.54 1.90
N TYR A 324 6.07 23.66 0.96
CA TYR A 324 6.80 22.40 0.79
C TYR A 324 8.21 22.69 0.27
N GLN A 325 9.19 22.00 0.84
CA GLN A 325 10.59 22.12 0.43
C GLN A 325 10.84 21.18 -0.75
N ILE A 326 10.90 21.75 -1.95
CA ILE A 326 11.09 21.02 -3.21
C ILE A 326 12.27 21.66 -3.93
N THR A 327 13.27 20.85 -4.27
CA THR A 327 14.44 21.30 -5.04
C THR A 327 14.66 20.40 -6.24
N GLU A 328 14.82 21.00 -7.42
CA GLU A 328 15.18 20.28 -8.64
C GLU A 328 16.57 19.63 -8.49
N CYS A 329 16.69 18.39 -8.97
CA CYS A 329 17.89 17.58 -8.93
C CYS A 329 18.09 16.81 -10.23
N THR A 330 19.19 16.08 -10.31
CA THR A 330 19.44 15.14 -11.40
C THR A 330 19.89 13.81 -10.82
N LEU A 331 19.19 12.75 -11.19
CA LEU A 331 19.50 11.37 -10.82
C LEU A 331 20.36 10.75 -11.91
N SER A 332 21.60 10.39 -11.54
CA SER A 332 22.52 9.64 -12.40
C SER A 332 22.32 8.14 -12.20
N LEU A 333 21.96 7.44 -13.29
CA LEU A 333 21.80 5.98 -13.27
C LEU A 333 23.12 5.25 -13.04
N ASN A 334 24.24 5.78 -13.56
CA ASN A 334 25.57 5.26 -13.32
C ASN A 334 25.93 5.28 -11.83
N HIS A 335 25.67 6.40 -11.15
CA HIS A 335 25.93 6.51 -9.71
C HIS A 335 25.10 5.48 -8.92
N PHE A 336 23.83 5.29 -9.29
CA PHE A 336 23.00 4.27 -8.67
C PHE A 336 23.54 2.86 -8.90
N LYS A 337 24.02 2.55 -10.11
CA LYS A 337 24.63 1.26 -10.45
C LYS A 337 25.89 1.00 -9.62
N GLU A 338 26.80 1.98 -9.55
CA GLU A 338 28.02 1.91 -8.72
C GLU A 338 27.71 1.63 -7.25
N LEU A 339 26.70 2.28 -6.67
CA LEU A 339 26.30 2.02 -5.29
C LEU A 339 25.77 0.60 -5.08
N ASN A 340 24.98 0.06 -6.03
CA ASN A 340 24.42 -1.29 -5.92
C ASN A 340 25.44 -2.40 -6.20
N ASP A 341 26.38 -2.16 -7.12
CA ASP A 341 27.40 -3.12 -7.54
C ASP A 341 28.65 -3.06 -6.64
N SER A 342 28.70 -2.12 -5.69
CA SER A 342 29.78 -2.01 -4.71
C SER A 342 29.94 -3.32 -3.91
N ASN A 343 31.14 -3.88 -3.92
CA ASN A 343 31.49 -5.07 -3.13
C ASN A 343 31.81 -4.67 -1.68
N ASP A 344 30.81 -4.13 -1.00
CA ASP A 344 30.91 -3.62 0.36
C ASP A 344 30.72 -4.76 1.37
N ALA A 345 31.79 -5.10 2.09
CA ALA A 345 31.79 -6.20 3.07
C ALA A 345 30.80 -5.97 4.21
N ASP A 346 30.62 -4.72 4.65
CA ASP A 346 29.67 -4.38 5.71
C ASP A 346 28.23 -4.55 5.22
N LEU A 347 27.96 -4.18 3.95
CA LEU A 347 26.65 -4.41 3.34
C LEU A 347 26.33 -5.91 3.21
N GLN A 348 27.30 -6.74 2.83
CA GLN A 348 27.10 -8.19 2.75
C GLN A 348 26.87 -8.81 4.12
N ALA A 349 27.66 -8.41 5.12
CA ALA A 349 27.45 -8.84 6.51
C ALA A 349 26.07 -8.41 7.03
N PHE A 350 25.63 -7.20 6.69
CA PHE A 350 24.29 -6.72 7.04
C PHE A 350 23.20 -7.56 6.38
N LYS A 351 23.30 -7.85 5.08
CA LYS A 351 22.32 -8.69 4.36
C LYS A 351 22.23 -10.10 4.93
N GLU A 352 23.37 -10.70 5.31
CA GLU A 352 23.40 -12.01 5.94
C GLU A 352 22.69 -11.98 7.31
N LYS A 353 22.97 -10.95 8.11
CA LYS A 353 22.27 -10.72 9.39
C LYS A 353 20.76 -10.58 9.19
N GLN A 354 20.34 -9.83 8.18
CA GLN A 354 18.93 -9.70 7.83
C GLN A 354 18.33 -11.04 7.37
N HIS A 355 19.08 -11.87 6.65
CA HIS A 355 18.60 -13.18 6.18
C HIS A 355 18.26 -14.10 7.35
N LEU A 356 19.23 -14.31 8.26
CA LEU A 356 19.05 -15.17 9.43
C LEU A 356 17.90 -14.69 10.33
N ALA A 357 17.79 -13.37 10.51
CA ALA A 357 16.72 -12.79 11.31
C ALA A 357 15.33 -12.99 10.66
N ARG A 358 15.23 -12.91 9.33
CA ARG A 358 13.97 -13.18 8.61
C ARG A 358 13.54 -14.63 8.72
N GLU A 359 14.47 -15.59 8.69
CA GLU A 359 14.15 -17.01 8.85
C GLU A 359 13.54 -17.28 10.23
N ASP A 360 14.16 -16.78 11.30
CA ASP A 360 13.64 -16.90 12.68
C ASP A 360 12.25 -16.26 12.84
N ILE A 361 12.06 -15.05 12.28
CA ILE A 361 10.76 -14.38 12.30
C ILE A 361 9.70 -15.15 11.49
N TYR A 362 10.06 -15.73 10.34
CA TYR A 362 9.14 -16.49 9.51
C TYR A 362 8.65 -17.76 10.21
N GLU A 363 9.54 -18.48 10.90
CA GLU A 363 9.17 -19.65 11.71
C GLU A 363 8.19 -19.27 12.83
N LYS A 364 8.49 -18.20 13.57
CA LYS A 364 7.61 -17.68 14.63
C LYS A 364 6.25 -17.22 14.10
N GLU A 365 6.22 -16.56 12.96
CA GLU A 365 4.98 -16.11 12.33
C GLU A 365 4.10 -17.28 11.88
N THR A 366 4.72 -18.34 11.38
CA THR A 366 4.00 -19.57 10.99
C THR A 366 3.32 -20.20 12.20
N GLN A 367 4.03 -20.33 13.33
CA GLN A 367 3.46 -20.84 14.58
C GLN A 367 2.31 -19.97 15.10
N LEU A 368 2.50 -18.65 15.14
CA LEU A 368 1.44 -17.71 15.57
C LEU A 368 0.22 -17.73 14.67
N LEU A 369 0.40 -17.97 13.37
CA LEU A 369 -0.73 -18.09 12.43
C LEU A 369 -1.55 -19.35 12.73
N GLU A 370 -0.89 -20.50 12.95
CA GLU A 370 -1.55 -21.75 13.35
C GLU A 370 -2.30 -21.63 14.67
N GLU A 371 -1.73 -20.93 15.66
CA GLU A 371 -2.40 -20.63 16.92
C GLU A 371 -3.67 -19.80 16.72
N VAL A 372 -3.59 -18.72 15.94
CA VAL A 372 -4.74 -17.84 15.66
C VAL A 372 -5.85 -18.56 14.91
N ASP A 373 -5.51 -19.39 13.93
CA ASP A 373 -6.50 -20.15 13.18
C ASP A 373 -7.16 -21.22 14.06
N SER A 374 -6.38 -21.86 14.95
CA SER A 374 -6.91 -22.80 15.95
C SER A 374 -7.87 -22.11 16.94
N ASP A 375 -7.53 -20.92 17.43
CA ASP A 375 -8.36 -20.12 18.32
C ASP A 375 -9.67 -19.68 17.64
N ARG A 376 -9.60 -19.27 16.36
CA ARG A 376 -10.79 -18.95 15.55
C ARG A 376 -11.70 -20.16 15.37
N HIS A 377 -11.14 -21.33 15.08
CA HIS A 377 -11.92 -22.56 14.95
C HIS A 377 -12.60 -22.96 16.27
N LYS A 378 -11.92 -22.86 17.41
CA LYS A 378 -12.52 -23.11 18.73
C LYS A 378 -13.66 -22.14 19.04
N ASN A 379 -13.45 -20.83 18.84
CA ASN A 379 -14.47 -19.82 19.10
C ASN A 379 -15.72 -20.01 18.23
N ASN A 380 -15.55 -20.38 16.95
CA ASN A 380 -16.69 -20.70 16.08
C ASN A 380 -17.43 -21.97 16.52
N PHE A 381 -16.71 -23.00 16.99
CA PHE A 381 -17.32 -24.24 17.50
C PHE A 381 -18.09 -24.01 18.81
N ASP A 382 -17.53 -23.25 19.75
CA ASP A 382 -18.20 -22.92 21.02
C ASP A 382 -19.42 -22.02 20.80
N GLN A 383 -19.40 -21.13 19.80
CA GLN A 383 -20.59 -20.33 19.43
C GLN A 383 -21.69 -21.15 18.75
N SER A 384 -21.34 -22.22 18.02
CA SER A 384 -22.33 -23.12 17.42
C SER A 384 -22.92 -24.14 18.40
N SER A 385 -22.23 -24.41 19.51
CA SER A 385 -22.66 -25.35 20.55
C SER A 385 -23.44 -24.70 21.69
N ASP A 386 -23.33 -23.37 21.86
CA ASP A 386 -24.21 -22.57 22.72
C ASP A 386 -25.53 -22.23 22.01
N GLY A 387 -26.18 -23.26 21.46
CA GLY A 387 -27.60 -23.26 21.12
C GLY A 387 -28.49 -23.28 22.37
N SER A 388 -28.05 -22.63 23.45
CA SER A 388 -28.96 -22.27 24.52
C SER A 388 -29.90 -21.21 23.92
N GLN A 389 -31.12 -21.64 23.59
CA GLN A 389 -32.25 -20.74 23.45
C GLN A 389 -32.41 -20.00 24.79
N GLN A 390 -31.58 -18.98 25.04
CA GLN A 390 -31.93 -17.97 26.02
C GLN A 390 -33.25 -17.41 25.53
N LEU A 391 -34.29 -17.55 26.35
CA LEU A 391 -35.61 -16.99 26.10
C LEU A 391 -35.42 -15.49 25.87
N ILE A 392 -35.35 -15.08 24.60
CA ILE A 392 -35.27 -13.68 24.21
C ILE A 392 -36.60 -13.08 24.66
N PRO A 393 -36.59 -12.13 25.62
CA PRO A 393 -37.83 -11.47 26.01
C PRO A 393 -38.40 -10.81 24.75
N GLN A 394 -39.61 -11.21 24.36
CA GLN A 394 -40.32 -10.50 23.31
C GLN A 394 -40.53 -9.06 23.77
N SER A 395 -40.39 -8.12 22.85
CA SER A 395 -40.71 -6.73 23.15
C SER A 395 -42.16 -6.65 23.63
N ASP A 396 -42.37 -6.08 24.80
CA ASP A 396 -43.69 -5.86 25.40
C ASP A 396 -43.84 -4.37 25.77
N ASP A 397 -44.98 -3.98 26.34
CA ASP A 397 -45.25 -2.57 26.69
C ASP A 397 -44.26 -1.98 27.71
N ASN A 398 -43.42 -2.78 28.37
CA ASN A 398 -42.48 -2.34 29.39
C ASN A 398 -41.00 -2.55 29.02
N GLN A 399 -40.66 -3.27 27.93
CA GLN A 399 -39.27 -3.48 27.50
C GLN A 399 -39.11 -3.63 25.99
N LYS A 400 -37.94 -3.24 25.49
CA LYS A 400 -37.55 -3.34 24.08
C LYS A 400 -36.25 -4.12 23.91
N THR A 401 -36.24 -5.04 22.96
CA THR A 401 -35.04 -5.79 22.57
C THR A 401 -34.40 -5.15 21.35
N PHE A 402 -33.10 -4.88 21.43
CA PHE A 402 -32.29 -4.38 20.33
C PHE A 402 -31.64 -5.54 19.61
N TYR A 403 -31.68 -5.52 18.28
CA TYR A 403 -31.14 -6.56 17.42
C TYR A 403 -30.05 -5.99 16.51
N ALA A 404 -29.10 -6.86 16.12
CA ALA A 404 -28.08 -6.54 15.15
C ALA A 404 -28.69 -6.22 13.79
N ILE A 405 -28.47 -5.01 13.28
CA ILE A 405 -28.91 -4.62 11.93
C ILE A 405 -28.04 -5.24 10.82
N VAL A 406 -26.82 -5.64 11.14
CA VAL A 406 -25.85 -6.25 10.22
C VAL A 406 -25.03 -7.32 10.94
N GLY A 407 -24.48 -8.27 10.18
CA GLY A 407 -23.49 -9.21 10.70
C GLY A 407 -22.10 -8.56 10.77
N GLY A 408 -21.35 -8.85 11.82
CA GLY A 408 -20.05 -8.24 12.08
C GLY A 408 -19.45 -8.69 13.41
N VAL A 409 -18.41 -8.00 13.85
CA VAL A 409 -17.72 -8.27 15.12
C VAL A 409 -18.03 -7.16 16.13
N ILE A 410 -18.39 -7.52 17.36
CA ILE A 410 -18.60 -6.54 18.45
C ILE A 410 -17.27 -5.92 18.85
N GLN A 411 -17.11 -4.62 18.60
CA GLN A 411 -15.87 -3.88 18.81
C GLN A 411 -15.85 -3.13 20.15
N SER A 412 -17.00 -2.67 20.62
CA SER A 412 -17.12 -2.07 21.95
C SER A 412 -18.53 -2.23 22.50
N ILE A 413 -18.64 -2.30 23.83
CA ILE A 413 -19.89 -2.25 24.58
C ILE A 413 -19.76 -1.06 25.51
N ALA A 414 -20.59 -0.03 25.30
CA ALA A 414 -20.45 1.28 25.95
C ALA A 414 -21.36 1.43 27.19
N VAL A 415 -22.12 0.39 27.53
CA VAL A 415 -23.09 0.38 28.63
C VAL A 415 -22.94 -0.86 29.49
N GLN A 416 -23.37 -0.77 30.74
CA GLN A 416 -23.46 -1.86 31.71
C GLN A 416 -24.91 -2.06 32.17
N ILE A 417 -25.21 -3.24 32.70
CA ILE A 417 -26.54 -3.52 33.27
C ILE A 417 -26.83 -2.50 34.37
N GLU A 418 -28.07 -2.02 34.45
CA GLU A 418 -28.56 -0.92 35.29
C GLU A 418 -28.19 0.52 34.84
N ASP A 419 -27.46 0.69 33.73
CA ASP A 419 -27.21 2.04 33.19
C ASP A 419 -28.50 2.70 32.70
N GLN A 420 -28.63 4.00 32.95
CA GLN A 420 -29.69 4.81 32.37
C GLN A 420 -29.40 5.09 30.89
N VAL A 421 -30.34 4.74 30.05
CA VAL A 421 -30.27 4.91 28.60
C VAL A 421 -31.19 6.03 28.16
N VAL A 422 -30.67 6.92 27.32
CA VAL A 422 -31.42 8.03 26.72
C VAL A 422 -31.40 7.89 25.20
N SER A 423 -32.57 7.97 24.60
CA SER A 423 -32.79 7.87 23.16
C SER A 423 -31.91 8.87 22.39
N ASP A 424 -31.30 8.38 21.31
CA ASP A 424 -30.36 9.06 20.41
C ASP A 424 -29.07 9.62 21.05
N ARG A 425 -28.93 9.53 22.38
CA ARG A 425 -27.77 10.02 23.13
C ARG A 425 -26.86 8.90 23.60
N THR A 426 -27.43 7.80 24.06
CA THR A 426 -26.65 6.68 24.60
C THR A 426 -26.21 5.75 23.45
N ILE A 427 -24.89 5.56 23.34
CA ILE A 427 -24.29 4.54 22.50
C ILE A 427 -24.36 3.21 23.27
N LEU A 428 -24.88 2.16 22.64
CA LEU A 428 -24.98 0.82 23.25
C LEU A 428 -23.74 0.00 22.94
N CYS A 429 -23.42 -0.14 21.64
CA CYS A 429 -22.23 -0.83 21.17
C CYS A 429 -21.77 -0.28 19.82
N THR A 430 -20.58 -0.69 19.40
CA THR A 430 -20.11 -0.53 18.02
C THR A 430 -19.84 -1.90 17.41
N ILE A 431 -20.37 -2.11 16.21
CA ILE A 431 -20.17 -3.33 15.41
C ILE A 431 -19.22 -2.98 14.27
N GLN A 432 -18.11 -3.69 14.14
CA GLN A 432 -17.30 -3.60 12.92
C GLN A 432 -17.91 -4.52 11.86
N ALA A 433 -18.46 -3.92 10.81
CA ALA A 433 -19.07 -4.64 9.70
C ALA A 433 -18.69 -3.96 8.38
N MET A 434 -18.39 -4.75 7.35
CA MET A 434 -18.07 -4.24 6.01
C MET A 434 -16.95 -3.18 5.99
N LYS A 435 -15.96 -3.31 6.90
CA LYS A 435 -14.85 -2.36 7.09
C LYS A 435 -15.26 -0.98 7.64
N THR A 436 -16.41 -0.90 8.29
CA THR A 436 -16.93 0.32 8.91
C THR A 436 -17.32 0.03 10.35
N ASP A 437 -17.05 1.00 11.23
CA ASP A 437 -17.52 0.99 12.61
C ASP A 437 -18.96 1.52 12.63
N ILE A 438 -19.91 0.65 12.95
CA ILE A 438 -21.34 0.95 12.98
C ILE A 438 -21.77 1.06 14.44
N THR A 439 -21.95 2.29 14.90
CA THR A 439 -22.43 2.59 16.25
C THR A 439 -23.93 2.33 16.35
N ILE A 440 -24.32 1.46 17.27
CA ILE A 440 -25.71 1.20 17.63
C ILE A 440 -26.08 2.11 18.80
N LYS A 441 -27.03 3.02 18.58
CA LYS A 441 -27.58 3.90 19.61
C LYS A 441 -28.90 3.34 20.11
N ALA A 442 -29.23 3.70 21.34
CA ALA A 442 -30.58 3.49 21.84
C ALA A 442 -31.56 4.43 21.14
N ASP A 443 -32.73 3.92 20.78
CA ASP A 443 -33.83 4.69 20.20
C ASP A 443 -35.00 4.86 21.20
N CYS A 444 -34.77 4.51 22.47
CA CYS A 444 -35.72 4.68 23.57
C CYS A 444 -35.02 5.05 24.88
N ASP A 445 -35.78 5.66 25.79
CA ASP A 445 -35.36 5.95 27.15
C ASP A 445 -35.65 4.75 28.06
N GLY A 446 -34.76 4.46 29.01
CA GLY A 446 -34.97 3.37 29.94
C GLY A 446 -33.75 3.01 30.79
N ILE A 447 -33.77 1.79 31.33
CA ILE A 447 -32.65 1.19 32.06
C ILE A 447 -32.20 -0.06 31.31
N LEU A 448 -30.90 -0.24 31.13
CA LEU A 448 -30.35 -1.44 30.51
C LEU A 448 -30.57 -2.64 31.43
N ASN A 449 -31.35 -3.62 30.96
CA ASN A 449 -31.72 -4.81 31.74
C ASN A 449 -30.85 -6.03 31.38
N HIS A 450 -30.44 -6.17 30.12
CA HIS A 450 -29.68 -7.34 29.69
C HIS A 450 -28.72 -7.03 28.53
N ILE A 451 -27.59 -7.75 28.49
CA ILE A 451 -26.58 -7.73 27.42
C ILE A 451 -26.40 -9.18 26.93
N PHE A 452 -26.63 -9.45 25.65
CA PHE A 452 -26.49 -10.79 25.05
C PHE A 452 -25.13 -11.04 24.40
N ILE A 453 -24.37 -9.97 24.21
CA ILE A 453 -23.12 -9.98 23.45
C ILE A 453 -21.89 -9.84 24.33
N LYS A 454 -20.74 -10.29 23.81
CA LYS A 454 -19.41 -10.09 24.40
C LYS A 454 -18.51 -9.33 23.44
N LEU A 455 -17.49 -8.67 23.98
CA LEU A 455 -16.42 -8.05 23.18
C LEU A 455 -15.77 -9.10 22.26
N ASN A 456 -15.48 -8.72 21.02
CA ASN A 456 -14.90 -9.56 19.96
C ASN A 456 -15.77 -10.74 19.51
N GLN A 457 -17.05 -10.77 19.88
CA GLN A 457 -17.99 -11.79 19.40
C GLN A 457 -18.40 -11.53 17.95
N LEU A 458 -18.39 -12.57 17.12
CA LEU A 458 -18.99 -12.55 15.79
C LEU A 458 -20.52 -12.70 15.93
N ILE A 459 -21.27 -11.84 15.26
CA ILE A 459 -22.73 -11.81 15.28
C ILE A 459 -23.29 -11.79 13.85
N ASN A 460 -24.49 -12.31 13.68
CA ASN A 460 -25.27 -12.23 12.45
C ASN A 460 -26.30 -11.10 12.52
N ALA A 461 -26.78 -10.67 11.35
CA ALA A 461 -27.92 -9.78 11.29
C ALA A 461 -29.15 -10.47 11.89
N GLY A 462 -29.84 -9.78 12.81
CA GLY A 462 -30.99 -10.29 13.55
C GLY A 462 -30.65 -10.89 14.92
N ASP A 463 -29.38 -11.03 15.31
CA ASP A 463 -29.01 -11.51 16.65
C ASP A 463 -29.41 -10.49 17.73
N PRO A 464 -29.94 -10.92 18.89
CA PRO A 464 -30.27 -10.01 19.99
C PRO A 464 -28.99 -9.43 20.61
N LEU A 465 -28.99 -8.13 20.92
CA LEU A 465 -27.86 -7.41 21.49
C LEU A 465 -28.13 -7.01 22.94
N PHE A 466 -29.24 -6.30 23.18
CA PHE A 466 -29.58 -5.69 24.46
C PHE A 466 -31.07 -5.75 24.75
N VAL A 467 -31.45 -5.66 26.03
CA VAL A 467 -32.83 -5.38 26.47
C VAL A 467 -32.83 -4.11 27.29
N ILE A 468 -33.71 -3.17 26.94
CA ILE A 468 -33.94 -1.92 27.67
C ILE A 468 -35.35 -1.94 28.24
N LYS A 469 -35.46 -1.67 29.53
CA LYS A 469 -36.74 -1.56 30.23
C LYS A 469 -37.15 -0.09 30.31
N PHE A 470 -38.36 0.24 29.86
CA PHE A 470 -38.85 1.63 29.90
C PHE A 470 -39.02 2.09 31.35
N GLN A 471 -38.60 3.31 31.66
CA GLN A 471 -38.96 3.97 32.91
C GLN A 471 -40.39 4.50 32.75
N ARG A 472 -41.30 4.07 33.63
CA ARG A 472 -42.66 4.63 33.74
C ARG A 472 -42.64 5.97 34.45
#